data_AF-A0AA34Z4Q3-F1
#
_entry.id   AF-A0AA34Z4Q3-F1
#
_cell.length_a   1.000
_cell.length_b   1.000
_cell.length_c   1.000
_cell.angle_alpha   90.00
_cell.angle_beta   90.00
_cell.angle_gamma   90.00
#
_symmetry.space_group_name_H-M   'P 1'
#
loop_
_entity.id
_entity.type
_entity.pdbx_description
1 polymer ?
#
loop_
_entity_poly.entity_id
_entity_poly.type
_entity_poly.pdbx_seq_one_letter_code
_entity_poly.pdbx_strand_id
1 'polypeptide(L)'
;MRYRVLLAFILGVCPTSFLWAAPAQQAFSDWQVTCNNQNFCVARNTGEHHGLVMTLGRSAGAQTSAALRIDLGGKELPPLKEAPIAPRLRLDDKPLGLVGQRWQITPWHLMTDNAQTITDFLQTIQEAQAITLQDGKGTISLVGLKAALLFIDAQQKRVGSETAWIKKGDDPPLSVPPAPALKEVALTDASPSPLTQQELNDLLDYGNWRMNNSQCSLDPMRREVRVTALTDDKALLIIDCEAGAYNTVDLAWMVSREKPFSSRPLRLHLPFTPSRGTNELELMNARFDEKTRELTTLAKGRGLADCGVMTRWRFDGQRFRLTRYAEEPECDNWHGPDAWPTLWITR
;
A
#
# COMPACT_ATOMS: atom_id res chain seq x y z
N MET A 1 70.57 -7.73 15.89
CA MET A 1 69.42 -7.13 15.18
C MET A 1 68.17 -7.87 15.62
N ARG A 2 67.25 -7.22 16.34
CA ARG A 2 66.02 -7.84 16.88
C ARG A 2 64.86 -7.51 15.93
N TYR A 3 64.39 -8.48 15.16
CA TYR A 3 63.19 -8.32 14.33
C TYR A 3 61.94 -8.52 15.18
N ARG A 4 61.17 -7.44 15.38
CA ARG A 4 59.80 -7.49 15.91
C ARG A 4 58.85 -7.70 14.74
N VAL A 5 58.14 -8.83 14.73
CA VAL A 5 57.02 -9.06 13.80
C VAL A 5 55.77 -8.49 14.46
N LEU A 6 55.21 -7.43 13.88
CA LEU A 6 53.91 -6.86 14.24
C LEU A 6 52.81 -7.71 13.61
N LEU A 7 51.98 -8.36 14.43
CA LEU A 7 50.70 -8.93 13.99
C LEU A 7 49.70 -7.80 13.75
N ALA A 8 49.30 -7.60 12.50
CA ALA A 8 48.18 -6.73 12.13
C ALA A 8 46.86 -7.52 12.29
N PHE A 9 46.04 -7.12 13.27
CA PHE A 9 44.65 -7.58 13.39
C PHE A 9 43.80 -6.90 12.31
N ILE A 10 43.39 -7.67 11.29
CA ILE A 10 42.38 -7.23 10.32
C ILE A 10 41.01 -7.42 10.97
N LEU A 11 40.43 -6.35 11.50
CA LEU A 11 39.01 -6.30 11.84
C LEU A 11 38.20 -6.31 10.53
N GLY A 12 37.68 -7.49 10.17
CA GLY A 12 36.73 -7.64 9.08
C GLY A 12 35.43 -6.91 9.43
N VAL A 13 35.21 -5.75 8.80
CA VAL A 13 33.90 -5.10 8.78
C VAL A 13 32.99 -5.97 7.92
N CYS A 14 32.15 -6.78 8.56
CA CYS A 14 31.09 -7.51 7.87
C CYS A 14 30.08 -6.46 7.36
N PRO A 15 29.87 -6.30 6.05
CA PRO A 15 28.84 -5.40 5.58
C PRO A 15 27.50 -5.97 6.05
N THR A 16 26.84 -5.29 6.97
CA THR A 16 25.43 -5.53 7.28
C THR A 16 24.66 -5.27 5.99
N SER A 17 24.40 -6.35 5.25
CA SER A 17 23.51 -6.30 4.11
C SER A 17 22.16 -5.90 4.68
N PHE A 18 21.73 -4.66 4.43
CA PHE A 18 20.35 -4.24 4.66
C PHE A 18 19.48 -5.07 3.73
N LEU A 19 19.13 -6.29 4.17
CA LEU A 19 18.16 -7.13 3.51
C LEU A 19 16.82 -6.44 3.69
N TRP A 20 16.34 -5.76 2.63
CA TRP A 20 14.97 -5.30 2.62
C TRP A 20 14.05 -6.51 2.68
N ALA A 21 12.99 -6.38 3.47
CA ALA A 21 11.86 -7.27 3.32
C ALA A 21 11.31 -7.09 1.92
N ALA A 22 11.33 -8.16 1.12
CA ALA A 22 10.55 -8.18 -0.11
C ALA A 22 9.08 -8.02 0.29
N PRO A 23 8.36 -7.02 -0.25
CA PRO A 23 6.95 -6.90 0.03
C PRO A 23 6.21 -8.11 -0.52
N ALA A 24 5.12 -8.48 0.14
CA ALA A 24 4.37 -9.69 -0.19
C ALA A 24 2.88 -9.41 -0.10
N GLN A 25 2.12 -9.98 -1.03
CA GLN A 25 0.66 -9.97 -1.00
C GLN A 25 0.14 -11.33 -1.44
N GLN A 26 -0.73 -11.93 -0.63
CA GLN A 26 -1.22 -13.28 -0.87
C GLN A 26 -2.64 -13.45 -0.31
N ALA A 27 -3.46 -14.19 -1.05
CA ALA A 27 -4.79 -14.62 -0.63
C ALA A 27 -4.74 -16.01 0.01
N PHE A 28 -5.60 -16.23 1.01
CA PHE A 28 -5.79 -17.46 1.76
C PHE A 28 -7.30 -17.70 1.91
N SER A 29 -7.91 -18.35 0.91
CA SER A 29 -9.38 -18.49 0.84
C SER A 29 -10.04 -17.10 0.93
N ASP A 30 -10.77 -16.81 2.01
CA ASP A 30 -11.50 -15.55 2.17
C ASP A 30 -10.66 -14.45 2.85
N TRP A 31 -9.35 -14.63 3.00
CA TRP A 31 -8.45 -13.67 3.63
C TRP A 31 -7.36 -13.17 2.69
N GLN A 32 -7.07 -11.88 2.75
CA GLN A 32 -5.94 -11.27 2.08
C GLN A 32 -4.91 -10.79 3.09
N VAL A 33 -3.64 -11.13 2.86
CA VAL A 33 -2.50 -10.58 3.60
C VAL A 33 -1.68 -9.70 2.68
N THR A 34 -1.32 -8.51 3.15
CA THR A 34 -0.36 -7.61 2.49
C THR A 34 0.69 -7.15 3.49
N CYS A 35 1.97 -7.38 3.17
CA CYS A 35 3.12 -6.95 3.96
C CYS A 35 3.98 -5.97 3.15
N ASN A 36 4.26 -4.81 3.71
CA ASN A 36 5.09 -3.80 3.05
C ASN A 36 6.60 -4.04 3.22
N ASN A 37 7.41 -3.17 2.63
CA ASN A 37 8.87 -3.18 2.72
C ASN A 37 9.46 -2.91 4.13
N GLN A 38 8.64 -2.66 5.14
CA GLN A 38 9.02 -2.65 6.56
C GLN A 38 8.61 -3.93 7.31
N ASN A 39 8.10 -4.94 6.60
CA ASN A 39 7.43 -6.10 7.18
C ASN A 39 6.23 -5.73 8.08
N PHE A 40 5.61 -4.56 7.89
CA PHE A 40 4.30 -4.28 8.46
C PHE A 40 3.25 -5.03 7.64
N CYS A 41 2.49 -5.89 8.29
CA CYS A 41 1.53 -6.78 7.65
C CYS A 41 0.11 -6.45 8.06
N VAL A 42 -0.81 -6.49 7.10
CA VAL A 42 -2.25 -6.36 7.30
C VAL A 42 -2.93 -7.62 6.76
N ALA A 43 -3.76 -8.28 7.57
CA ALA A 43 -4.71 -9.31 7.15
C ALA A 43 -6.14 -8.77 7.22
N ARG A 44 -6.95 -9.07 6.21
CA ARG A 44 -8.36 -8.66 6.13
C ARG A 44 -9.20 -9.77 5.50
N ASN A 45 -10.43 -9.97 5.97
CA ASN A 45 -11.37 -10.80 5.21
C ASN A 45 -11.83 -10.08 3.93
N THR A 46 -12.05 -10.85 2.89
CA THR A 46 -12.43 -10.44 1.53
C THR A 46 -13.69 -11.21 1.10
N GLY A 47 -14.20 -10.95 -0.10
CA GLY A 47 -15.38 -11.64 -0.64
C GLY A 47 -16.70 -11.03 -0.15
N GLU A 48 -17.75 -11.85 -0.03
CA GLU A 48 -19.08 -11.39 0.34
C GLU A 48 -19.21 -11.16 1.86
N HIS A 49 -18.69 -10.03 2.33
CA HIS A 49 -18.65 -9.70 3.76
C HIS A 49 -19.86 -8.88 4.24
N HIS A 50 -20.70 -8.38 3.32
CA HIS A 50 -21.89 -7.55 3.60
C HIS A 50 -21.62 -6.42 4.60
N GLY A 51 -20.48 -5.75 4.44
CA GLY A 51 -20.07 -4.64 5.27
C GLY A 51 -19.50 -4.99 6.65
N LEU A 52 -19.32 -6.27 7.00
CA LEU A 52 -18.65 -6.67 8.25
C LEU A 52 -17.23 -7.12 7.95
N VAL A 53 -16.23 -6.31 8.33
CA VAL A 53 -14.83 -6.59 8.01
C VAL A 53 -13.97 -6.58 9.25
N MET A 54 -13.17 -7.64 9.38
CA MET A 54 -12.12 -7.78 10.35
C MET A 54 -10.77 -7.46 9.71
N THR A 55 -10.00 -6.57 10.35
CA THR A 55 -8.64 -6.21 9.95
C THR A 55 -7.67 -6.43 11.11
N LEU A 56 -6.57 -7.13 10.84
CA LEU A 56 -5.44 -7.31 11.75
C LEU A 56 -4.21 -6.63 11.16
N GLY A 57 -3.61 -5.68 11.88
CA GLY A 57 -2.32 -5.08 11.53
C GLY A 57 -1.24 -5.50 12.54
N ARG A 58 -0.02 -5.77 12.07
CA ARG A 58 1.12 -6.06 12.97
C ARG A 58 2.44 -5.55 12.41
N SER A 59 3.17 -4.80 13.23
CA SER A 59 4.53 -4.33 12.93
C SER A 59 5.57 -5.44 13.13
N ALA A 60 6.70 -5.34 12.41
CA ALA A 60 7.87 -6.17 12.64
C ALA A 60 8.57 -5.82 13.97
N GLY A 61 9.46 -6.70 14.43
CA GLY A 61 10.29 -6.49 15.61
C GLY A 61 9.74 -7.11 16.89
N ALA A 62 10.57 -7.10 17.93
CA ALA A 62 10.28 -7.70 19.23
C ALA A 62 9.06 -7.10 19.92
N GLN A 63 8.76 -5.82 19.67
CA GLN A 63 7.53 -5.21 20.15
C GLN A 63 6.35 -5.81 19.40
N THR A 64 5.42 -6.40 20.14
CA THR A 64 4.17 -6.98 19.60
C THR A 64 3.14 -5.90 19.31
N SER A 65 3.54 -4.84 18.61
CA SER A 65 2.64 -3.76 18.20
C SER A 65 1.71 -4.30 17.12
N ALA A 66 0.47 -4.54 17.53
CA ALA A 66 -0.59 -5.06 16.69
C ALA A 66 -1.90 -4.33 16.98
N ALA A 67 -2.77 -4.30 16.00
CA ALA A 67 -4.13 -3.78 16.13
C ALA A 67 -5.10 -4.75 15.49
N LEU A 68 -6.25 -4.93 16.14
CA LEU A 68 -7.38 -5.71 15.65
C LEU A 68 -8.59 -4.80 15.61
N ARG A 69 -9.30 -4.83 14.48
CA ARG A 69 -10.54 -4.11 14.28
C ARG A 69 -11.58 -5.03 13.66
N ILE A 70 -12.82 -4.93 14.12
CA ILE A 70 -14.01 -5.39 13.41
C ILE A 70 -14.87 -4.16 13.18
N ASP A 71 -15.08 -3.85 11.91
CA ASP A 71 -15.77 -2.66 11.45
C ASP A 71 -17.05 -3.09 10.71
N LEU A 72 -18.17 -2.40 10.99
CA LEU A 72 -19.43 -2.54 10.27
C LEU A 72 -19.68 -1.28 9.42
N GLY A 73 -20.00 -1.47 8.14
CA GLY A 73 -20.35 -0.40 7.23
C GLY A 73 -19.78 -0.61 5.83
N GLY A 74 -19.18 0.42 5.27
CA GLY A 74 -18.56 0.40 3.95
C GLY A 74 -18.18 1.83 3.56
N LYS A 75 -18.20 2.13 2.26
CA LYS A 75 -17.97 3.51 1.78
C LYS A 75 -19.08 4.49 2.18
N GLU A 76 -20.27 3.99 2.52
CA GLU A 76 -21.42 4.83 2.91
C GLU A 76 -21.41 5.14 4.42
N LEU A 77 -21.95 6.31 4.77
CA LEU A 77 -22.06 6.72 6.16
C LEU A 77 -23.04 5.81 6.91
N PRO A 78 -22.63 5.25 8.06
CA PRO A 78 -23.53 4.43 8.83
C PRO A 78 -24.72 5.22 9.42
N PRO A 79 -25.89 4.58 9.63
CA PRO A 79 -27.01 5.15 10.36
C PRO A 79 -26.63 5.81 11.70
N LEU A 80 -27.23 6.96 12.03
CA LEU A 80 -26.85 7.75 13.21
C LEU A 80 -27.23 7.13 14.58
N LYS A 81 -28.05 6.07 14.59
CA LYS A 81 -28.52 5.43 15.84
C LYS A 81 -28.51 3.91 15.69
N GLU A 82 -27.36 3.30 15.98
CA GLU A 82 -27.25 1.86 16.17
C GLU A 82 -26.76 1.52 17.57
N ALA A 83 -27.13 0.34 18.05
CA ALA A 83 -26.56 -0.23 19.26
C ALA A 83 -25.08 -0.61 19.02
N PRO A 84 -24.25 -0.68 20.07
CA PRO A 84 -22.88 -1.19 20.00
C PRO A 84 -22.78 -2.48 19.18
N ILE A 85 -21.76 -2.63 18.33
CA ILE A 85 -21.61 -3.82 17.47
C ILE A 85 -21.34 -5.09 18.29
N ALA A 86 -20.54 -4.99 19.35
CA ALA A 86 -20.00 -6.15 20.05
C ALA A 86 -21.06 -7.15 20.56
N PRO A 87 -22.14 -6.76 21.26
CA PRO A 87 -23.16 -7.70 21.73
C PRO A 87 -23.94 -8.41 20.61
N ARG A 88 -23.90 -7.86 19.40
CA ARG A 88 -24.59 -8.35 18.20
C ARG A 88 -23.75 -9.36 17.43
N LEU A 89 -22.44 -9.46 17.72
CA LEU A 89 -21.57 -10.43 17.08
C LEU A 89 -21.84 -11.84 17.61
N ARG A 90 -21.78 -12.80 16.69
CA ARG A 90 -21.92 -14.22 16.94
C ARG A 90 -20.72 -14.97 16.38
N LEU A 91 -20.23 -15.96 17.10
CA LEU A 91 -19.21 -16.92 16.66
C LEU A 91 -19.89 -18.27 16.50
N ASP A 92 -20.01 -18.76 15.27
CA ASP A 92 -20.75 -19.99 14.95
C ASP A 92 -22.12 -20.06 15.66
N ASP A 93 -22.95 -19.03 15.42
CA ASP A 93 -24.30 -18.82 15.96
C ASP A 93 -24.41 -18.62 17.49
N LYS A 94 -23.29 -18.63 18.23
CA LYS A 94 -23.27 -18.35 19.67
C LYS A 94 -22.79 -16.92 19.94
N PRO A 95 -23.20 -16.26 21.03
CA PRO A 95 -22.65 -14.96 21.41
C PRO A 95 -21.11 -14.96 21.39
N LEU A 96 -20.51 -14.02 20.65
CA LEU A 96 -19.06 -13.88 20.61
C LEU A 96 -18.58 -13.33 21.97
N GLY A 97 -17.94 -14.19 22.76
CA GLY A 97 -17.31 -13.78 24.01
C GLY A 97 -16.08 -12.93 23.74
N LEU A 98 -16.12 -11.65 24.14
CA LEU A 98 -14.94 -10.79 24.11
C LEU A 98 -14.07 -11.08 25.33
N VAL A 99 -13.02 -11.88 25.10
CA VAL A 99 -11.98 -12.14 26.11
C VAL A 99 -11.10 -10.90 26.24
N GLY A 100 -10.68 -10.57 27.47
CA GLY A 100 -9.89 -9.38 27.78
C GLY A 100 -10.73 -8.11 28.02
N GLN A 101 -10.19 -7.16 28.77
CA GLN A 101 -10.93 -5.96 29.23
C GLN A 101 -10.62 -4.68 28.42
N ARG A 102 -9.80 -4.76 27.37
CA ARG A 102 -9.29 -3.58 26.66
C ARG A 102 -9.86 -3.43 25.25
N TRP A 103 -11.18 -3.45 25.17
CA TRP A 103 -11.93 -3.23 23.93
C TRP A 103 -12.46 -1.81 23.87
N GLN A 104 -12.24 -1.15 22.74
CA GLN A 104 -12.94 0.07 22.37
C GLN A 104 -14.15 -0.33 21.53
N ILE A 105 -15.35 -0.01 22.01
CA ILE A 105 -16.60 -0.48 21.42
C ILE A 105 -17.46 0.73 21.07
N THR A 106 -17.90 0.79 19.81
CA THR A 106 -18.89 1.74 19.31
C THR A 106 -19.97 0.96 18.54
N PRO A 107 -21.01 1.63 18.02
CA PRO A 107 -22.00 0.97 17.15
C PRO A 107 -21.40 0.33 15.90
N TRP A 108 -20.24 0.81 15.45
CA TRP A 108 -19.64 0.46 14.15
C TRP A 108 -18.27 -0.20 14.28
N HIS A 109 -17.64 -0.08 15.45
CA HIS A 109 -16.25 -0.47 15.64
C HIS A 109 -16.09 -1.29 16.91
N LEU A 110 -15.40 -2.41 16.78
CA LEU A 110 -14.82 -3.17 17.88
C LEU A 110 -13.31 -3.20 17.66
N MET A 111 -12.55 -2.55 18.53
CA MET A 111 -11.12 -2.33 18.32
C MET A 111 -10.29 -2.60 19.56
N THR A 112 -9.06 -3.07 19.36
CA THR A 112 -8.04 -3.15 20.41
C THR A 112 -6.64 -3.10 19.79
N ASP A 113 -5.69 -2.52 20.52
CA ASP A 113 -4.26 -2.56 20.24
C ASP A 113 -3.49 -3.33 21.32
N ASN A 114 -4.21 -3.97 22.25
CA ASN A 114 -3.59 -4.75 23.31
C ASN A 114 -3.20 -6.14 22.81
N ALA A 115 -1.89 -6.41 22.77
CA ALA A 115 -1.36 -7.67 22.23
C ALA A 115 -1.91 -8.94 22.91
N GLN A 116 -2.15 -8.92 24.23
CA GLN A 116 -2.71 -10.08 24.93
C GLN A 116 -4.18 -10.28 24.56
N THR A 117 -5.00 -9.23 24.60
CA THR A 117 -6.40 -9.27 24.14
C THR A 117 -6.52 -9.79 22.71
N ILE A 118 -5.65 -9.34 21.79
CA ILE A 118 -5.62 -9.83 20.41
C ILE A 118 -5.29 -11.32 20.38
N THR A 119 -4.28 -11.75 21.13
CA THR A 119 -3.86 -13.16 21.19
C THR A 119 -4.98 -14.06 21.70
N ASP A 120 -5.63 -13.69 22.81
CA ASP A 120 -6.72 -14.45 23.41
C ASP A 120 -7.94 -14.52 22.47
N PHE A 121 -8.25 -13.40 21.79
CA PHE A 121 -9.30 -13.34 20.79
C PHE A 121 -9.01 -14.26 19.60
N LEU A 122 -7.80 -14.20 19.05
CA LEU A 122 -7.38 -15.04 17.94
C LEU A 122 -7.44 -16.53 18.29
N GLN A 123 -7.06 -16.91 19.52
CA GLN A 123 -7.19 -18.28 20.01
C GLN A 123 -8.66 -18.73 20.08
N THR A 124 -9.55 -17.83 20.49
CA THR A 124 -11.00 -18.12 20.59
C THR A 124 -11.62 -18.42 19.22
N ILE A 125 -11.22 -17.69 18.18
CA ILE A 125 -11.82 -17.80 16.85
C ILE A 125 -11.09 -18.76 15.91
N GLN A 126 -9.91 -19.26 16.28
CA GLN A 126 -9.00 -19.97 15.37
C GLN A 126 -9.62 -21.21 14.70
N GLU A 127 -10.48 -21.92 15.41
CA GLU A 127 -11.12 -23.17 14.94
C GLU A 127 -12.61 -22.98 14.62
N ALA A 128 -13.11 -21.74 14.72
CA ALA A 128 -14.48 -21.38 14.35
C ALA A 128 -14.61 -21.18 12.84
N GLN A 129 -15.85 -21.18 12.34
CA GLN A 129 -16.14 -21.04 10.91
C GLN A 129 -16.43 -19.60 10.51
N ALA A 130 -17.20 -18.87 11.30
CA ALA A 130 -17.58 -17.50 10.96
C ALA A 130 -17.87 -16.62 12.18
N ILE A 131 -17.65 -15.31 12.02
CA ILE A 131 -18.25 -14.28 12.87
C ILE A 131 -19.40 -13.63 12.09
N THR A 132 -20.61 -13.66 12.64
CA THR A 132 -21.81 -13.11 11.99
C THR A 132 -22.45 -12.00 12.82
N LEU A 133 -23.21 -11.14 12.14
CA LEU A 133 -24.02 -10.11 12.77
C LEU A 133 -25.44 -10.62 13.01
N GLN A 134 -25.90 -10.65 14.27
CA GLN A 134 -27.20 -11.21 14.65
C GLN A 134 -28.40 -10.54 13.95
N ASP A 135 -28.32 -9.23 13.74
CA ASP A 135 -29.40 -8.38 13.21
C ASP A 135 -29.17 -7.96 11.76
N GLY A 136 -28.27 -8.63 11.02
CA GLY A 136 -27.96 -8.28 9.63
C GLY A 136 -27.36 -9.42 8.83
N LYS A 137 -26.88 -9.09 7.63
CA LYS A 137 -26.21 -10.05 6.73
C LYS A 137 -24.69 -10.08 6.86
N GLY A 138 -24.13 -9.21 7.70
CA GLY A 138 -22.69 -9.08 7.90
C GLY A 138 -22.06 -10.41 8.31
N THR A 139 -21.03 -10.84 7.58
CA THR A 139 -20.33 -12.09 7.86
C THR A 139 -18.83 -11.96 7.61
N ILE A 140 -18.05 -12.51 8.53
CA ILE A 140 -16.60 -12.69 8.40
C ILE A 140 -16.37 -14.19 8.36
N SER A 141 -16.05 -14.71 7.17
CA SER A 141 -15.54 -16.08 7.05
C SER A 141 -14.20 -16.18 7.77
N LEU A 142 -14.02 -17.20 8.61
CA LEU A 142 -12.75 -17.50 9.27
C LEU A 142 -11.93 -18.53 8.47
N VAL A 143 -12.44 -19.01 7.33
CA VAL A 143 -11.76 -19.94 6.45
C VAL A 143 -10.52 -19.27 5.86
N GLY A 144 -9.35 -19.81 6.19
CA GLY A 144 -8.06 -19.28 5.75
C GLY A 144 -7.40 -18.31 6.73
N LEU A 145 -8.09 -17.84 7.78
CA LEU A 145 -7.51 -16.94 8.79
C LEU A 145 -6.25 -17.55 9.42
N LYS A 146 -6.31 -18.81 9.87
CA LYS A 146 -5.16 -19.50 10.48
C LYS A 146 -3.93 -19.55 9.55
N ALA A 147 -4.16 -19.76 8.24
CA ALA A 147 -3.09 -19.77 7.25
C ALA A 147 -2.53 -18.35 7.01
N ALA A 148 -3.40 -17.34 6.94
CA ALA A 148 -3.02 -15.94 6.85
C ALA A 148 -2.16 -15.49 8.05
N LEU A 149 -2.57 -15.83 9.28
CA LEU A 149 -1.81 -15.52 10.50
C LEU A 149 -0.46 -16.24 10.53
N LEU A 150 -0.42 -17.51 10.12
CA LEU A 150 0.83 -18.26 10.01
C LEU A 150 1.77 -17.66 8.95
N PHE A 151 1.23 -17.15 7.85
CA PHE A 151 2.01 -16.45 6.83
C PHE A 151 2.61 -15.16 7.39
N ILE A 152 1.85 -14.36 8.16
CA ILE A 152 2.39 -13.17 8.84
C ILE A 152 3.49 -13.57 9.84
N ASP A 153 3.27 -14.64 10.63
CA ASP A 153 4.30 -15.17 11.53
C ASP A 153 5.57 -15.56 10.76
N ALA A 154 5.45 -16.23 9.62
CA ALA A 154 6.60 -16.62 8.81
C ALA A 154 7.33 -15.41 8.20
N GLN A 155 6.58 -14.46 7.62
CA GLN A 155 7.13 -13.25 6.99
C GLN A 155 7.91 -12.39 7.99
N GLN A 156 7.43 -12.32 9.24
CA GLN A 156 8.09 -11.60 10.32
C GLN A 156 9.09 -12.44 11.11
N LYS A 157 9.30 -13.71 10.73
CA LYS A 157 10.17 -14.67 11.44
C LYS A 157 9.82 -14.86 12.92
N ARG A 158 8.52 -14.96 13.21
CA ARG A 158 7.98 -15.22 14.55
C ARG A 158 7.66 -16.69 14.82
N VAL A 159 7.59 -17.54 13.80
CA VAL A 159 7.31 -18.99 13.98
C VAL A 159 8.35 -19.58 14.94
N GLY A 160 7.89 -20.21 16.02
CA GLY A 160 8.74 -20.75 17.09
C GLY A 160 9.06 -19.77 18.23
N SER A 161 8.65 -18.49 18.12
CA SER A 161 8.80 -17.51 19.20
C SER A 161 7.58 -17.45 20.11
N GLU A 162 7.78 -16.90 21.31
CA GLU A 162 6.71 -16.63 22.29
C GLU A 162 5.63 -15.69 21.71
N THR A 163 6.01 -14.86 20.74
CA THR A 163 5.14 -13.84 20.11
C THR A 163 4.40 -14.30 18.87
N ALA A 164 4.56 -15.57 18.46
CA ALA A 164 3.80 -16.12 17.35
C ALA A 164 2.30 -16.16 17.67
N TRP A 165 1.44 -15.99 16.66
CA TRP A 165 0.00 -16.21 16.84
C TRP A 165 -0.37 -17.67 16.71
N ILE A 166 0.23 -18.40 15.76
CA ILE A 166 -0.17 -19.78 15.44
C ILE A 166 0.81 -20.81 16.00
N LYS A 167 2.09 -20.76 15.60
CA LYS A 167 3.11 -21.73 16.01
C LYS A 167 4.03 -21.10 17.05
N LYS A 168 3.53 -20.99 18.28
CA LYS A 168 4.31 -20.51 19.42
C LYS A 168 5.43 -21.48 19.78
N GLY A 169 6.51 -20.95 20.31
CA GLY A 169 7.59 -21.70 20.94
C GLY A 169 8.29 -20.83 21.97
N ASP A 170 9.51 -21.21 22.33
CA ASP A 170 10.23 -20.63 23.47
C ASP A 170 11.27 -19.58 23.05
N ASP A 171 11.38 -19.26 21.75
CA ASP A 171 12.31 -18.23 21.31
C ASP A 171 11.84 -16.86 21.84
N PRO A 172 12.74 -16.07 22.48
CA PRO A 172 12.36 -14.82 23.11
C PRO A 172 11.91 -13.79 22.08
N PRO A 173 11.09 -12.79 22.44
CA PRO A 173 10.61 -11.75 21.52
C PRO A 173 11.71 -11.05 20.74
N LEU A 174 12.91 -10.90 21.34
CA LEU A 174 14.08 -10.28 20.71
C LEU A 174 14.67 -11.08 19.54
N SER A 175 14.28 -12.34 19.34
CA SER A 175 14.64 -13.12 18.16
C SER A 175 13.99 -12.60 16.87
N VAL A 176 12.89 -11.84 17.00
CA VAL A 176 12.13 -11.31 15.87
C VAL A 176 12.86 -10.09 15.28
N PRO A 177 13.22 -10.10 13.98
CA PRO A 177 13.95 -9.00 13.36
C PRO A 177 13.16 -7.68 13.43
N PRO A 178 13.83 -6.54 13.68
CA PRO A 178 13.19 -5.24 13.64
C PRO A 178 12.72 -4.89 12.23
N ALA A 179 11.82 -3.91 12.12
CA ALA A 179 11.41 -3.34 10.84
C ALA A 179 12.63 -2.80 10.08
N PRO A 180 12.80 -3.14 8.78
CA PRO A 180 13.78 -2.49 7.93
C PRO A 180 13.61 -0.97 7.91
N ALA A 181 14.73 -0.25 7.80
CA ALA A 181 14.74 1.20 7.64
C ALA A 181 14.14 1.58 6.27
N LEU A 182 13.33 2.63 6.27
CA LEU A 182 12.80 3.20 5.03
C LEU A 182 13.91 3.90 4.25
N LYS A 183 13.85 3.77 2.93
CA LYS A 183 14.62 4.65 2.05
C LYS A 183 14.05 6.05 2.11
N GLU A 184 14.93 7.03 2.11
CA GLU A 184 14.55 8.42 1.94
C GLU A 184 14.42 8.72 0.45
N VAL A 185 13.36 9.44 0.09
CA VAL A 185 13.23 10.07 -1.22
C VAL A 185 13.55 11.55 -1.03
N ALA A 186 14.62 12.01 -1.71
CA ALA A 186 15.05 13.40 -1.62
C ALA A 186 13.89 14.33 -1.97
N LEU A 187 13.64 15.31 -1.09
CA LEU A 187 12.76 16.42 -1.38
C LEU A 187 13.56 17.46 -2.16
N THR A 188 13.03 17.91 -3.28
CA THR A 188 13.56 19.12 -3.92
C THR A 188 12.99 20.33 -3.17
N ASP A 189 13.83 20.99 -2.38
CA ASP A 189 13.40 22.04 -1.42
C ASP A 189 12.81 23.31 -2.07
N ALA A 190 12.98 23.49 -3.37
CA ALA A 190 12.43 24.64 -4.09
C ALA A 190 11.23 24.22 -4.96
N SER A 191 10.05 24.77 -4.63
CA SER A 191 8.95 24.81 -5.59
C SER A 191 9.41 25.58 -6.82
N PRO A 192 9.23 25.02 -8.03
CA PRO A 192 9.65 25.72 -9.22
C PRO A 192 8.82 26.99 -9.42
N SER A 193 9.42 27.95 -10.09
CA SER A 193 8.69 29.08 -10.68
C SER A 193 7.51 28.57 -11.51
N PRO A 194 6.32 29.19 -11.39
CA PRO A 194 5.20 28.90 -12.28
C PRO A 194 5.60 29.11 -13.73
N LEU A 195 5.01 28.35 -14.65
CA LEU A 195 5.20 28.59 -16.08
C LEU A 195 4.64 29.97 -16.43
N THR A 196 5.43 30.75 -17.15
CA THR A 196 4.92 31.97 -17.80
C THR A 196 3.88 31.60 -18.86
N GLN A 197 3.03 32.56 -19.21
CA GLN A 197 2.02 32.35 -20.26
C GLN A 197 2.65 31.93 -21.60
N GLN A 198 3.83 32.49 -21.92
CA GLN A 198 4.56 32.14 -23.14
C GLN A 198 5.09 30.71 -23.09
N GLU A 199 5.76 30.31 -22.00
CA GLU A 199 6.24 28.92 -21.83
C GLU A 199 5.09 27.92 -21.90
N LEU A 200 3.97 28.23 -21.23
CA LEU A 200 2.79 27.36 -21.23
C LEU A 200 2.24 27.17 -22.65
N ASN A 201 2.04 28.26 -23.40
CA ASN A 201 1.55 28.19 -24.78
C ASN A 201 2.50 27.37 -25.66
N ASP A 202 3.81 27.65 -25.57
CA ASP A 202 4.81 26.95 -26.37
C ASP A 202 4.89 25.44 -26.05
N LEU A 203 4.77 25.08 -24.77
CA LEU A 203 4.77 23.69 -24.33
C LEU A 203 3.48 22.95 -24.70
N LEU A 204 2.33 23.63 -24.69
CA LEU A 204 1.06 23.08 -25.15
C LEU A 204 1.09 22.84 -26.67
N ASP A 205 1.60 23.78 -27.46
CA ASP A 205 1.80 23.61 -28.90
C ASP A 205 2.73 22.43 -29.20
N TYR A 206 3.83 22.31 -28.45
CA TYR A 206 4.73 21.17 -28.55
C TYR A 206 4.05 19.85 -28.16
N GLY A 207 3.24 19.86 -27.10
CA GLY A 207 2.45 18.72 -26.66
C GLY A 207 1.42 18.27 -27.70
N ASN A 208 0.73 19.21 -28.35
CA ASN A 208 -0.21 18.94 -29.43
C ASN A 208 0.50 18.37 -30.67
N TRP A 209 1.64 18.93 -31.05
CA TRP A 209 2.47 18.37 -32.12
C TRP A 209 2.90 16.93 -31.80
N ARG A 210 3.36 16.67 -30.57
CA ARG A 210 3.70 15.33 -30.09
C ARG A 210 2.51 14.37 -30.13
N MET A 211 1.35 14.81 -29.67
CA MET A 211 0.11 14.02 -29.68
C MET A 211 -0.23 13.54 -31.09
N ASN A 212 -0.18 14.44 -32.07
CA ASN A 212 -0.50 14.13 -33.47
C ASN A 212 0.52 13.18 -34.13
N ASN A 213 1.72 13.05 -33.55
CA ASN A 213 2.80 12.20 -34.04
C ASN A 213 3.04 10.97 -33.13
N SER A 214 2.16 10.71 -32.17
CA SER A 214 2.24 9.55 -31.27
C SER A 214 1.30 8.44 -31.72
N GLN A 215 1.70 7.18 -31.54
CA GLN A 215 0.85 6.01 -31.78
C GLN A 215 -0.13 5.84 -30.61
N CYS A 216 -1.17 6.67 -30.59
CA CYS A 216 -2.25 6.62 -29.61
C CYS A 216 -3.56 6.21 -30.29
N SER A 217 -4.35 5.37 -29.61
CA SER A 217 -5.60 4.83 -30.16
C SER A 217 -6.83 5.70 -29.81
N LEU A 218 -6.74 6.54 -28.77
CA LEU A 218 -7.81 7.45 -28.39
C LEU A 218 -8.08 8.49 -29.49
N ASP A 219 -9.33 8.86 -29.74
CA ASP A 219 -9.64 9.92 -30.73
C ASP A 219 -8.93 11.24 -30.35
N PRO A 220 -8.23 11.93 -31.28
CA PRO A 220 -7.54 13.19 -31.01
C PRO A 220 -8.40 14.26 -30.32
N MET A 221 -9.70 14.35 -30.63
CA MET A 221 -10.64 15.29 -30.00
C MET A 221 -10.98 14.95 -28.55
N ARG A 222 -10.65 13.73 -28.12
CA ARG A 222 -10.85 13.24 -26.75
C ARG A 222 -9.56 13.20 -25.94
N ARG A 223 -8.42 13.56 -26.54
CA ARG A 223 -7.12 13.60 -25.84
C ARG A 223 -6.95 14.94 -25.16
N GLU A 224 -6.36 14.90 -23.97
CA GLU A 224 -5.95 16.09 -23.23
C GLU A 224 -4.42 16.20 -23.25
N VAL A 225 -3.90 17.41 -23.43
CA VAL A 225 -2.49 17.73 -23.14
C VAL A 225 -2.45 18.47 -21.82
N ARG A 226 -1.70 17.94 -20.85
CA ARG A 226 -1.47 18.57 -19.56
C ARG A 226 0.01 18.90 -19.43
N VAL A 227 0.30 20.13 -19.02
CA VAL A 227 1.67 20.63 -18.83
C VAL A 227 1.77 21.22 -17.43
N THR A 228 2.82 20.85 -16.70
CA THR A 228 3.05 21.35 -15.34
C THR A 228 4.53 21.64 -15.11
N ALA A 229 4.81 22.69 -14.33
CA ALA A 229 6.14 23.04 -13.84
C ALA A 229 6.75 21.90 -13.00
N LEU A 230 7.84 21.27 -13.47
CA LEU A 230 8.53 20.20 -12.72
C LEU A 230 9.78 20.70 -12.00
N THR A 231 10.61 21.51 -12.65
CA THR A 231 11.73 22.25 -12.07
C THR A 231 11.80 23.61 -12.76
N ASP A 232 12.71 24.52 -12.38
CA ASP A 232 12.86 25.80 -13.09
C ASP A 232 13.34 25.63 -14.54
N ASP A 233 13.90 24.47 -14.91
CA ASP A 233 14.36 24.17 -16.26
C ASP A 233 13.52 23.09 -16.98
N LYS A 234 12.59 22.42 -16.28
CA LYS A 234 11.78 21.33 -16.85
C LYS A 234 10.29 21.47 -16.58
N ALA A 235 9.50 20.97 -17.52
CA ALA A 235 8.08 20.74 -17.40
C ALA A 235 7.77 19.23 -17.51
N LEU A 236 6.70 18.80 -16.84
CA LEU A 236 6.06 17.51 -17.03
C LEU A 236 4.94 17.67 -18.07
N LEU A 237 5.05 16.94 -19.17
CA LEU A 237 4.04 16.87 -20.22
C LEU A 237 3.35 15.51 -20.13
N ILE A 238 2.02 15.48 -20.02
CA ILE A 238 1.20 14.26 -19.98
C ILE A 238 0.14 14.34 -21.09
N ILE A 239 -0.06 13.25 -21.82
CA ILE A 239 -1.03 13.14 -22.91
C ILE A 239 -1.85 11.87 -22.73
N ASP A 240 -3.17 12.01 -22.76
CA ASP A 240 -4.10 10.87 -22.78
C ASP A 240 -3.92 10.09 -24.09
N CYS A 241 -3.67 8.78 -24.04
CA CYS A 241 -3.26 8.00 -25.20
C CYS A 241 -4.23 6.87 -25.56
N GLU A 242 -4.71 6.13 -24.57
CA GLU A 242 -5.70 5.06 -24.74
C GLU A 242 -6.76 5.18 -23.66
N ALA A 243 -7.97 4.69 -23.91
CA ALA A 243 -9.03 4.68 -22.90
C ALA A 243 -9.78 3.35 -22.92
N GLY A 244 -9.89 2.73 -21.74
CA GLY A 244 -10.77 1.62 -21.45
C GLY A 244 -12.03 2.07 -20.69
N ALA A 245 -12.81 1.12 -20.20
CA ALA A 245 -14.09 1.39 -19.54
C ALA A 245 -13.98 2.28 -18.28
N TYR A 246 -12.87 2.18 -17.55
CA TYR A 246 -12.66 2.89 -16.27
C TYR A 246 -11.26 3.51 -16.11
N ASN A 247 -10.35 3.27 -17.06
CA ASN A 247 -8.98 3.78 -17.04
C ASN A 247 -8.64 4.48 -18.35
N THR A 248 -7.92 5.60 -18.25
CA THR A 248 -7.15 6.18 -19.35
C THR A 248 -5.68 5.79 -19.17
N VAL A 249 -5.01 5.36 -20.24
CA VAL A 249 -3.57 5.17 -20.29
C VAL A 249 -2.95 6.46 -20.84
N ASP A 250 -2.00 7.00 -20.09
CA ASP A 250 -1.30 8.23 -20.40
C ASP A 250 0.12 7.96 -20.91
N LEU A 251 0.62 8.84 -21.75
CA LEU A 251 2.05 8.97 -22.04
C LEU A 251 2.58 10.24 -21.38
N ALA A 252 3.80 10.19 -20.85
CA ALA A 252 4.40 11.34 -20.20
C ALA A 252 5.87 11.57 -20.62
N TRP A 253 6.30 12.83 -20.57
CA TRP A 253 7.66 13.25 -20.84
C TRP A 253 8.12 14.32 -19.86
N MET A 254 9.41 14.30 -19.55
CA MET A 254 10.09 15.49 -19.02
C MET A 254 10.59 16.31 -20.21
N VAL A 255 10.24 17.58 -20.26
CA VAL A 255 10.53 18.50 -21.38
C VAL A 255 11.29 19.71 -20.84
N SER A 256 12.28 20.23 -21.57
CA SER A 256 12.87 21.54 -21.23
C SER A 256 11.84 22.65 -21.32
N ARG A 257 11.95 23.70 -20.50
CA ARG A 257 11.02 24.85 -20.58
C ARG A 257 11.29 25.80 -21.75
N GLU A 258 12.53 25.84 -22.22
CA GLU A 258 12.95 26.71 -23.32
C GLU A 258 13.09 25.95 -24.64
N LYS A 259 12.91 26.68 -25.74
CA LYS A 259 13.15 26.21 -27.10
C LYS A 259 14.66 26.25 -27.44
N PRO A 260 15.18 25.32 -28.25
CA PRO A 260 14.49 24.15 -28.80
C PRO A 260 14.21 23.10 -27.73
N PHE A 261 13.00 22.54 -27.73
CA PHE A 261 12.57 21.60 -26.70
C PHE A 261 13.35 20.29 -26.74
N SER A 262 14.02 19.96 -25.64
CA SER A 262 14.54 18.63 -25.37
C SER A 262 13.53 17.85 -24.55
N SER A 263 13.35 16.56 -24.84
CA SER A 263 12.33 15.76 -24.18
C SER A 263 12.75 14.32 -23.98
N ARG A 264 12.42 13.77 -22.81
CA ARG A 264 12.72 12.39 -22.44
C ARG A 264 11.43 11.70 -21.97
N PRO A 265 11.07 10.52 -22.53
CA PRO A 265 9.94 9.75 -22.04
C PRO A 265 10.08 9.45 -20.55
N LEU A 266 8.99 9.62 -19.81
CA LEU A 266 8.90 9.22 -18.43
C LEU A 266 8.50 7.74 -18.37
N ARG A 267 9.38 6.93 -17.79
CA ARG A 267 9.10 5.53 -17.44
C ARG A 267 9.20 5.37 -15.94
N LEU A 268 8.20 4.74 -15.35
CA LEU A 268 8.13 4.47 -13.92
C LEU A 268 8.51 3.02 -13.67
N HIS A 269 9.56 2.82 -12.86
CA HIS A 269 10.06 1.50 -12.51
C HIS A 269 9.89 1.26 -11.02
N LEU A 270 9.21 0.17 -10.68
CA LEU A 270 9.04 -0.28 -9.31
C LEU A 270 10.36 -0.85 -8.77
N PRO A 271 10.69 -0.61 -7.49
CA PRO A 271 11.88 -1.17 -6.85
C PRO A 271 11.71 -2.64 -6.43
N PHE A 272 10.59 -3.25 -6.77
CA PHE A 272 10.23 -4.66 -6.54
C PHE A 272 9.39 -5.15 -7.72
N THR A 273 9.19 -6.47 -7.81
CA THR A 273 8.25 -7.05 -8.79
C THR A 273 6.95 -7.38 -8.07
N PRO A 274 5.81 -6.80 -8.44
CA PRO A 274 4.52 -7.15 -7.85
C PRO A 274 4.15 -8.60 -8.17
N SER A 275 3.23 -9.18 -7.39
CA SER A 275 2.77 -10.56 -7.59
C SER A 275 2.09 -10.76 -8.95
N ARG A 276 1.48 -9.69 -9.50
CA ARG A 276 0.89 -9.65 -10.83
C ARG A 276 1.57 -8.55 -11.65
N GLY A 277 2.08 -8.90 -12.83
CA GLY A 277 2.66 -7.95 -13.78
C GLY A 277 4.18 -7.86 -13.72
N THR A 278 4.72 -6.72 -14.15
CA THR A 278 6.17 -6.47 -14.23
C THR A 278 6.56 -5.31 -13.32
N ASN A 279 7.85 -5.02 -13.23
CA ASN A 279 8.34 -3.83 -12.52
C ASN A 279 8.24 -2.54 -13.36
N GLU A 280 7.80 -2.60 -14.61
CA GLU A 280 7.48 -1.42 -15.41
C GLU A 280 6.00 -1.06 -15.21
N LEU A 281 5.73 0.19 -14.83
CA LEU A 281 4.37 0.65 -14.56
C LEU A 281 3.85 1.46 -15.75
N GLU A 282 2.67 1.08 -16.25
CA GLU A 282 1.88 1.94 -17.13
C GLU A 282 1.29 3.12 -16.36
N LEU A 283 1.28 4.29 -16.99
CA LEU A 283 0.69 5.51 -16.43
C LEU A 283 -0.83 5.44 -16.61
N MET A 284 -1.55 4.79 -15.69
CA MET A 284 -3.01 4.77 -15.72
C MET A 284 -3.59 5.91 -14.88
N ASN A 285 -4.49 6.70 -15.47
CA ASN A 285 -5.16 7.84 -14.85
C ASN A 285 -4.17 8.77 -14.10
N ALA A 286 -3.05 9.08 -14.75
CA ALA A 286 -1.95 9.82 -14.16
C ALA A 286 -2.35 11.27 -13.87
N ARG A 287 -2.03 11.73 -12.67
CA ARG A 287 -2.24 13.11 -12.23
C ARG A 287 -1.05 13.60 -11.45
N PHE A 288 -0.60 14.81 -11.75
CA PHE A 288 0.42 15.49 -10.97
C PHE A 288 -0.23 16.56 -10.11
N ASP A 289 0.00 16.51 -8.80
CA ASP A 289 -0.45 17.54 -7.86
C ASP A 289 0.69 18.50 -7.57
N GLU A 290 0.52 19.76 -7.98
CA GLU A 290 1.53 20.81 -7.81
C GLU A 290 1.79 21.19 -6.35
N LYS A 291 0.80 21.02 -5.46
CA LYS A 291 0.92 21.37 -4.04
C LYS A 291 1.72 20.30 -3.30
N THR A 292 1.39 19.04 -3.53
CA THR A 292 2.08 17.91 -2.88
C THR A 292 3.34 17.48 -3.62
N ARG A 293 3.51 17.93 -4.88
CA ARG A 293 4.62 17.60 -5.78
C ARG A 293 4.68 16.09 -6.07
N GLU A 294 3.52 15.43 -6.06
CA GLU A 294 3.39 13.99 -6.28
C GLU A 294 2.73 13.70 -7.63
N LEU A 295 3.37 12.82 -8.41
CA LEU A 295 2.72 12.14 -9.52
C LEU A 295 2.00 10.92 -8.94
N THR A 296 0.68 10.87 -9.13
CA THR A 296 -0.15 9.73 -8.77
C THR A 296 -0.56 8.99 -10.03
N THR A 297 -0.52 7.66 -10.01
CA THR A 297 -1.24 6.82 -10.97
C THR A 297 -2.28 5.98 -10.23
N LEU A 298 -3.39 5.71 -10.90
CA LEU A 298 -4.49 4.92 -10.36
C LEU A 298 -5.01 3.97 -11.45
N ALA A 299 -4.58 2.71 -11.40
CA ALA A 299 -5.15 1.65 -12.22
C ALA A 299 -6.36 1.06 -11.48
N LYS A 300 -7.58 1.44 -11.86
CA LYS A 300 -8.79 0.90 -11.24
C LYS A 300 -9.03 -0.53 -11.74
N GLY A 301 -9.50 -1.42 -10.89
CA GLY A 301 -10.03 -2.73 -11.30
C GLY A 301 -11.44 -2.63 -11.87
N ARG A 302 -12.24 -1.66 -11.40
CA ARG A 302 -13.57 -1.32 -11.94
C ARG A 302 -13.94 0.14 -11.65
N GLY A 303 -15.05 0.61 -12.24
CA GLY A 303 -15.47 2.02 -12.15
C GLY A 303 -15.62 2.60 -10.74
N LEU A 304 -15.93 1.76 -9.74
CA LEU A 304 -16.09 2.16 -8.33
C LEU A 304 -14.76 2.47 -7.60
N ALA A 305 -13.61 2.14 -8.21
CA ALA A 305 -12.28 2.28 -7.60
C ALA A 305 -12.22 1.68 -6.18
N ASP A 306 -12.83 0.52 -5.99
CA ASP A 306 -12.77 -0.26 -4.75
C ASP A 306 -11.66 -1.33 -4.76
N CYS A 307 -11.11 -1.60 -5.93
CA CYS A 307 -9.94 -2.44 -6.16
C CYS A 307 -9.04 -1.82 -7.24
N GLY A 308 -7.78 -2.23 -7.29
CA GLY A 308 -6.80 -1.77 -8.26
C GLY A 308 -5.44 -1.47 -7.63
N VAL A 309 -4.63 -0.69 -8.35
CA VAL A 309 -3.29 -0.26 -7.93
C VAL A 309 -3.23 1.26 -7.91
N MET A 310 -2.76 1.82 -6.79
CA MET A 310 -2.46 3.24 -6.66
C MET A 310 -0.99 3.42 -6.33
N THR A 311 -0.31 4.24 -7.13
CA THR A 311 1.10 4.58 -6.88
C THR A 311 1.27 6.08 -6.73
N ARG A 312 2.21 6.48 -5.87
CA ARG A 312 2.62 7.87 -5.69
C ARG A 312 4.12 7.97 -5.88
N TRP A 313 4.54 9.04 -6.56
CA TRP A 313 5.92 9.27 -6.93
C TRP A 313 6.32 10.71 -6.71
N ARG A 314 7.56 10.94 -6.27
CA ARG A 314 8.15 12.28 -6.15
C ARG A 314 9.36 12.42 -7.04
N PHE A 315 9.53 13.59 -7.62
CA PHE A 315 10.70 13.89 -8.44
C PHE A 315 11.89 14.26 -7.56
N ASP A 316 13.02 13.55 -7.71
CA ASP A 316 14.23 13.76 -6.89
C ASP A 316 15.23 14.76 -7.52
N GLY A 317 14.81 15.52 -8.53
CA GLY A 317 15.67 16.37 -9.35
C GLY A 317 16.20 15.69 -10.62
N GLN A 318 16.14 14.35 -10.69
CA GLN A 318 16.55 13.59 -11.87
C GLN A 318 15.45 12.68 -12.42
N ARG A 319 14.70 12.01 -11.52
CA ARG A 319 13.67 11.03 -11.88
C ARG A 319 12.60 10.93 -10.81
N PHE A 320 11.46 10.36 -11.19
CA PHE A 320 10.40 10.03 -10.25
C PHE A 320 10.78 8.80 -9.42
N ARG A 321 10.63 8.90 -8.10
CA ARG A 321 10.87 7.84 -7.12
C ARG A 321 9.57 7.45 -6.46
N LEU A 322 9.32 6.14 -6.39
CA LEU A 322 8.15 5.58 -5.76
C LEU A 322 8.16 5.95 -4.27
N THR A 323 7.14 6.66 -3.82
CA THR A 323 6.93 6.98 -2.41
C THR A 323 5.89 6.08 -1.76
N ARG A 324 4.90 5.63 -2.55
CA ARG A 324 3.87 4.70 -2.08
C ARG A 324 3.41 3.79 -3.22
N TYR A 325 3.30 2.50 -2.93
CA TYR A 325 2.57 1.54 -3.75
C TYR A 325 1.52 0.85 -2.87
N ALA A 326 0.26 0.94 -3.28
CA ALA A 326 -0.84 0.21 -2.65
C ALA A 326 -1.66 -0.53 -3.71
N GLU A 327 -2.14 -1.70 -3.33
CA GLU A 327 -2.87 -2.59 -4.21
C GLU A 327 -3.97 -3.30 -3.42
N GLU A 328 -5.18 -3.26 -3.97
CA GLU A 328 -6.31 -4.06 -3.49
C GLU A 328 -6.76 -4.94 -4.67
N PRO A 329 -6.37 -6.23 -4.69
CA PRO A 329 -6.72 -7.14 -5.77
C PRO A 329 -8.21 -7.47 -5.87
N GLU A 330 -8.91 -7.52 -4.73
CA GLU A 330 -10.30 -7.97 -4.65
C GLU A 330 -11.28 -6.79 -4.61
N CYS A 331 -12.30 -6.84 -5.46
CA CYS A 331 -13.29 -5.76 -5.61
C CYS A 331 -14.53 -6.02 -4.73
N ASP A 332 -14.50 -5.56 -3.49
CA ASP A 332 -15.52 -5.87 -2.47
C ASP A 332 -16.22 -4.64 -1.88
N ASN A 333 -16.02 -3.46 -2.47
CA ASN A 333 -16.63 -2.20 -2.04
C ASN A 333 -16.27 -1.76 -0.60
N TRP A 334 -15.19 -2.27 -0.03
CA TRP A 334 -14.79 -1.92 1.34
C TRP A 334 -13.97 -0.62 1.41
N HIS A 335 -12.83 -0.57 0.70
CA HIS A 335 -11.90 0.57 0.74
C HIS A 335 -11.88 1.36 -0.58
N GLY A 336 -11.49 2.63 -0.49
CA GLY A 336 -11.05 3.42 -1.65
C GLY A 336 -9.52 3.41 -1.78
N PRO A 337 -8.97 4.00 -2.86
CA PRO A 337 -7.55 3.91 -3.19
C PRO A 337 -6.58 4.38 -2.09
N ASP A 338 -6.99 5.39 -1.32
CA ASP A 338 -6.19 5.94 -0.22
C ASP A 338 -6.08 5.00 0.99
N ALA A 339 -7.02 4.06 1.15
CA ALA A 339 -7.08 3.11 2.26
C ALA A 339 -6.61 1.69 1.87
N TRP A 340 -6.27 1.46 0.60
CA TRP A 340 -5.72 0.17 0.16
C TRP A 340 -4.41 -0.17 0.88
N PRO A 341 -4.15 -1.47 1.14
CA PRO A 341 -2.96 -1.90 1.85
C PRO A 341 -1.70 -1.63 1.02
N THR A 342 -0.63 -1.21 1.70
CA THR A 342 0.61 -0.82 1.04
C THR A 342 1.57 -2.00 0.89
N LEU A 343 2.21 -2.11 -0.27
CA LEU A 343 3.37 -2.98 -0.47
C LEU A 343 4.68 -2.18 -0.36
N TRP A 344 4.66 -0.89 -0.67
CA TRP A 344 5.86 -0.07 -0.62
C TRP A 344 5.56 1.29 -0.03
N ILE A 345 6.44 1.72 0.88
CA ILE A 345 6.49 3.08 1.40
C ILE A 345 7.95 3.56 1.45
N THR A 346 8.15 4.87 1.36
CA THR A 346 9.42 5.54 1.64
C THR A 346 9.21 6.63 2.68
N ARG A 347 10.33 7.14 3.21
CA ARG A 347 10.33 8.31 4.07
C ARG A 347 10.61 9.57 3.26
#